data_AF-A0A6L5G361-F1
#
_entry.id   AF-A0A6L5G361-F1
#
_cell.length_a   1.000
_cell.length_b   1.000
_cell.length_c   1.000
_cell.angle_alpha   90.00
_cell.angle_beta   90.00
_cell.angle_gamma   90.00
#
_symmetry.space_group_name_H-M   'P 1'
#
loop_
_entity.id
_entity.type
_entity.pdbx_description
1 polymer ?
#
loop_
_entity_poly.entity_id
_entity_poly.type
_entity_poly.pdbx_seq_one_letter_code
_entity_poly.pdbx_strand_id
1 'polypeptide(L)'
;MKQTRDAVSNAKGSEKGRDQAIESALVQIEKAHGKGAIMRLGDGGLIGDVEVVSTGSLALDLALGVGGLPTGRIVEIYGPEGSGKCLVAGTYVWTDHGLETVEELFARCGQKASCTSRITDITELGVRAVNERGELEQIAALTHNNRKPVLKLRLRSGRTITATHNHPLRVVDKSGLIVWRQAGKIAKGDTVVSGAFGAVEAAGGDGLSEDEAVWLGYMVAEGSLGQTTQIAFTNWDTEVGREFVDLTESLFGVEVRNYNDKEYKVYSKALRGEVAERYGLDYVNAAGKKVPHCVRTGGHKMQRAFLSALFEGDGWIDKSSTIGFASASQQLASEVQLMLLGLGVPSTISSKFNPKYERDYWTVTINPSTAHRFFEEIGFRSERRRKQCAAAFKRSKVDPRLENIPHLGNLMIALRDDLGGDREFDRAFRDITRTDINCECSRSRLAKVVTWAGAREKELSETGQAILGYFRKLVEASRTYETVEEIENAGLQPTFDLMLPGSHSFLANGILSHNTSLSLHVVAEAQKAGGLVAFIDAEHALDPAYAKALG
;
A
#
# COMPACT_ATOMS: atom_id res chain seq x y z
N MET A 1 71.46 28.53 25.82
CA MET A 1 70.64 29.17 24.78
C MET A 1 71.22 29.13 23.35
N LYS A 2 72.47 28.69 23.10
CA LYS A 2 73.01 28.57 21.72
C LYS A 2 72.71 27.21 21.03
N GLN A 3 72.71 26.09 21.76
CA GLN A 3 72.50 24.75 21.16
C GLN A 3 71.05 24.45 20.72
N THR A 4 70.06 25.20 21.21
CA THR A 4 68.64 25.01 20.84
C THR A 4 68.23 25.77 19.57
N ARG A 5 69.03 26.72 19.09
CA ARG A 5 68.75 27.48 17.85
C ARG A 5 69.22 26.75 16.59
N ASP A 6 70.31 25.98 16.66
CA ASP A 6 70.88 25.29 15.51
C ASP A 6 70.11 24.01 15.13
N ALA A 7 69.39 23.38 16.07
CA ALA A 7 68.51 22.24 15.77
C ALA A 7 67.22 22.66 15.04
N VAL A 8 66.71 23.87 15.32
CA VAL A 8 65.48 24.40 14.71
C VAL A 8 65.76 24.95 13.29
N SER A 9 66.96 25.45 13.02
CA SER A 9 67.34 25.89 11.67
C SER A 9 67.57 24.72 10.71
N ASN A 10 68.13 23.60 11.20
CA ASN A 10 68.36 22.40 10.39
C ASN A 10 67.05 21.64 10.05
N ALA A 11 66.05 21.65 10.95
CA ALA A 11 64.74 21.06 10.67
C ALA A 11 63.97 21.82 9.58
N LYS A 12 64.00 23.16 9.62
CA LYS A 12 63.37 24.04 8.61
C LYS A 12 64.02 23.94 7.22
N GLY A 13 65.33 23.65 7.15
CA GLY A 13 66.02 23.39 5.89
C GLY A 13 65.58 22.08 5.22
N SER A 14 65.25 21.06 6.02
CA SER A 14 64.82 19.74 5.51
C SER A 14 63.34 19.72 5.07
N GLU A 15 62.46 20.45 5.77
CA GLU A 15 61.05 20.62 5.37
C GLU A 15 60.95 21.33 4.01
N LYS A 16 61.71 22.41 3.83
CA LYS A 16 61.67 23.19 2.57
C LYS A 16 62.16 22.39 1.36
N GLY A 17 63.15 21.51 1.56
CA GLY A 17 63.63 20.59 0.51
C GLY A 17 62.64 19.46 0.20
N ARG A 18 61.93 18.96 1.22
CA ARG A 18 60.87 17.96 1.07
C ARG A 18 59.65 18.54 0.33
N ASP A 19 59.24 19.75 0.66
CA ASP A 19 58.11 20.42 0.01
C ASP A 19 58.40 20.74 -1.47
N GLN A 20 59.63 21.16 -1.79
CA GLN A 20 60.05 21.37 -3.19
C GLN A 20 60.12 20.06 -3.99
N ALA A 21 60.55 18.96 -3.36
CA ALA A 21 60.55 17.65 -3.99
C ALA A 21 59.13 17.14 -4.25
N ILE A 22 58.21 17.39 -3.30
CA ILE A 22 56.79 17.09 -3.45
C ILE A 22 56.20 17.93 -4.60
N GLU A 23 56.36 19.25 -4.61
CA GLU A 23 55.87 20.10 -5.70
C GLU A 23 56.38 19.67 -7.08
N SER A 24 57.68 19.34 -7.17
CA SER A 24 58.27 18.86 -8.42
C SER A 24 57.66 17.54 -8.89
N ALA A 25 57.39 16.61 -7.96
CA ALA A 25 56.71 15.35 -8.26
C ALA A 25 55.25 15.56 -8.68
N LEU A 26 54.52 16.47 -8.01
CA LEU A 26 53.14 16.81 -8.35
C LEU A 26 53.05 17.38 -9.78
N VAL A 27 53.97 18.28 -10.15
CA VAL A 27 54.04 18.87 -11.50
C VAL A 27 54.39 17.82 -12.57
N GLN A 28 55.28 16.87 -12.25
CA GLN A 28 55.61 15.78 -13.18
C GLN A 28 54.40 14.86 -13.44
N ILE A 29 53.63 14.54 -12.40
CA ILE A 29 52.42 13.73 -12.50
C ILE A 29 51.34 14.46 -13.30
N GLU A 30 51.09 15.75 -13.06
CA GLU A 30 50.15 16.55 -13.88
C GLU A 30 50.57 16.62 -15.35
N LYS A 31 51.87 16.70 -15.62
CA LYS A 31 52.39 16.74 -16.99
C LYS A 31 52.26 15.38 -17.72
N ALA A 32 52.35 14.28 -16.98
CA ALA A 32 52.24 12.93 -17.52
C ALA A 32 50.78 12.46 -17.67
N HIS A 33 49.89 12.88 -16.76
CA HIS A 33 48.52 12.35 -16.65
C HIS A 33 47.41 13.39 -16.87
N GLY A 34 47.77 14.65 -17.14
CA GLY A 34 46.83 15.74 -17.39
C GLY A 34 46.49 16.57 -16.16
N LYS A 35 45.96 17.78 -16.38
CA LYS A 35 45.47 18.67 -15.31
C LYS A 35 44.36 17.96 -14.53
N GLY A 36 44.48 17.95 -13.19
CA GLY A 36 43.50 17.29 -12.31
C GLY A 36 43.83 15.85 -11.88
N ALA A 37 44.98 15.30 -12.32
CA ALA A 37 45.47 13.99 -11.86
C ALA A 37 45.77 13.94 -10.34
N ILE A 38 45.86 15.10 -9.69
CA ILE A 38 46.10 15.24 -8.25
C ILE A 38 45.10 16.26 -7.70
N MET A 39 44.36 15.86 -6.67
CA MET A 39 43.43 16.72 -5.96
C MET A 39 43.84 16.84 -4.50
N ARG A 40 43.88 18.08 -3.97
CA ARG A 40 44.06 18.31 -2.54
C ARG A 40 42.71 18.31 -1.86
N LEU A 41 42.62 17.63 -0.72
CA LEU A 41 41.40 17.57 0.08
C LEU A 41 41.01 18.99 0.53
N GLY A 42 39.91 19.53 0.03
CA GLY A 42 39.42 20.89 0.35
C GLY A 42 39.66 21.96 -0.74
N ASP A 43 40.40 21.66 -1.81
CA ASP A 43 40.44 22.54 -2.99
C ASP A 43 39.11 22.41 -3.74
N GLY A 44 38.20 23.37 -3.54
CA GLY A 44 36.87 23.43 -4.17
C GLY A 44 36.87 23.67 -5.68
N GLY A 45 37.96 23.34 -6.39
CA GLY A 45 38.22 23.75 -7.76
C GLY A 45 37.76 22.78 -8.86
N LEU A 46 37.27 21.58 -8.53
CA LEU A 46 36.86 20.59 -9.54
C LEU A 46 35.62 19.76 -9.11
N ILE A 47 34.58 20.43 -8.59
CA ILE A 47 33.21 19.90 -8.77
C ILE A 47 32.77 20.31 -10.18
N GLY A 48 33.48 19.83 -11.21
CA GLY A 48 32.96 19.85 -12.57
C GLY A 48 31.78 18.87 -12.65
N ASP A 49 30.97 18.99 -13.71
CA ASP A 49 29.89 18.06 -14.06
C ASP A 49 30.40 16.61 -13.98
N VAL A 50 30.24 15.99 -12.82
CA VAL A 50 30.48 14.57 -12.66
C VAL A 50 29.33 13.92 -13.38
N GLU A 51 29.63 13.26 -14.49
CA GLU A 51 28.65 12.45 -15.17
C GLU A 51 28.18 11.36 -14.19
N VAL A 52 26.86 11.27 -14.02
CA VAL A 52 26.23 10.42 -13.02
C VAL A 52 25.18 9.53 -13.66
N VAL A 53 25.05 8.32 -13.11
CA VAL A 53 23.92 7.44 -13.36
C VAL A 53 22.93 7.61 -12.22
N SER A 54 21.70 8.04 -12.51
CA SER A 54 20.66 8.11 -11.47
C SER A 54 20.43 6.73 -10.86
N THR A 55 20.25 6.66 -9.55
CA THR A 55 19.94 5.41 -8.85
C THR A 55 18.47 4.99 -9.00
N GLY A 56 17.66 5.76 -9.74
CA GLY A 56 16.20 5.61 -9.79
C GLY A 56 15.49 6.12 -8.54
N SER A 57 16.23 6.52 -7.49
CA SER A 57 15.71 7.03 -6.22
C SER A 57 16.15 8.47 -6.00
N LEU A 58 15.22 9.42 -6.17
CA LEU A 58 15.49 10.85 -5.97
C LEU A 58 16.08 11.16 -4.59
N ALA A 59 15.60 10.48 -3.54
CA ALA A 59 16.12 10.69 -2.19
C ALA A 59 17.59 10.25 -2.06
N LEU A 60 17.98 9.17 -2.75
CA LEU A 60 19.35 8.66 -2.74
C LEU A 60 20.26 9.55 -3.60
N ASP A 61 19.78 9.96 -4.78
CA ASP A 61 20.52 10.86 -5.68
C ASP A 61 20.82 12.21 -5.02
N LEU A 62 19.87 12.76 -4.26
CA LEU A 62 20.06 13.96 -3.44
C LEU A 62 21.04 13.73 -2.28
N ALA A 63 20.95 12.60 -1.60
CA ALA A 63 21.84 12.27 -0.48
C ALA A 63 23.30 12.05 -0.91
N LEU A 64 23.52 11.57 -2.14
CA LEU A 64 24.85 11.45 -2.74
C LEU A 64 25.46 12.81 -3.09
N GLY A 65 24.66 13.88 -3.16
CA GLY A 65 25.11 15.25 -3.37
C GLY A 65 25.62 15.57 -4.78
N VAL A 66 25.72 14.55 -5.64
CA VAL A 66 26.15 14.66 -7.04
C VAL A 66 25.02 14.27 -8.02
N GLY A 67 23.83 13.92 -7.52
CA GLY A 67 22.66 13.60 -8.36
C GLY A 67 22.60 12.16 -8.87
N GLY A 68 23.47 11.26 -8.40
CA GLY A 68 23.47 9.85 -8.77
C GLY A 68 24.79 9.15 -8.45
N LEU A 69 25.01 7.96 -9.01
CA LEU A 69 26.28 7.25 -8.94
C LEU A 69 27.29 7.87 -9.90
N PRO A 70 28.48 8.29 -9.43
CA PRO A 70 29.50 8.86 -10.30
C PRO A 70 30.02 7.83 -11.31
N THR A 71 30.03 8.17 -12.60
CA THR A 71 30.67 7.36 -13.64
C THR A 71 32.20 7.44 -13.54
N GLY A 72 32.89 6.43 -14.06
CA GLY A 72 34.37 6.36 -14.06
C GLY A 72 35.02 6.13 -12.69
N ARG A 73 34.22 5.81 -11.66
CA ARG A 73 34.69 5.51 -10.29
C ARG A 73 34.20 4.15 -9.83
N ILE A 74 34.95 3.52 -8.92
CA ILE A 74 34.48 2.32 -8.21
C ILE A 74 33.53 2.79 -7.10
N VAL A 75 32.29 2.32 -7.12
CA VAL A 75 31.29 2.59 -6.10
C VAL A 75 30.91 1.29 -5.41
N GLU A 76 31.24 1.16 -4.13
CA GLU A 76 30.90 0.00 -3.31
C GLU A 76 29.62 0.27 -2.52
N ILE A 77 28.62 -0.60 -2.68
CA ILE A 77 27.36 -0.53 -1.96
C ILE A 77 27.34 -1.68 -0.95
N TYR A 78 27.45 -1.34 0.33
CA TYR A 78 27.34 -2.28 1.43
C TYR A 78 26.05 -2.03 2.22
N GLY A 79 25.41 -3.12 2.65
CA GLY A 79 24.22 -3.04 3.49
C GLY A 79 23.84 -4.42 4.02
N PRO A 80 23.06 -4.48 5.13
CA PRO A 80 22.49 -5.73 5.59
C PRO A 80 21.62 -6.34 4.51
N GLU A 81 21.66 -7.67 4.37
CA GLU A 81 20.86 -8.39 3.37
C GLU A 81 19.37 -7.98 3.37
N GLY A 82 18.77 -8.00 2.19
CA GLY A 82 17.32 -7.89 2.02
C GLY A 82 16.54 -9.08 2.62
N SER A 83 17.23 -10.14 3.06
CA SER A 83 16.66 -11.32 3.69
C SER A 83 16.06 -10.96 5.06
N GLY A 84 14.72 -11.02 5.17
CA GLY A 84 14.04 -10.68 6.42
C GLY A 84 12.82 -9.79 6.31
N LYS A 85 12.57 -9.13 5.17
CA LYS A 85 11.42 -8.22 4.99
C LYS A 85 10.22 -9.04 4.60
N CYS A 86 9.37 -9.34 5.56
CA CYS A 86 8.34 -10.33 5.31
C CYS A 86 7.04 -9.97 6.01
N LEU A 87 5.95 -10.43 5.41
CA LEU A 87 4.58 -10.38 5.88
C LEU A 87 4.18 -11.73 6.47
N VAL A 88 3.02 -11.80 7.10
CA VAL A 88 2.45 -13.05 7.62
C VAL A 88 1.51 -13.68 6.60
N ALA A 89 1.25 -14.98 6.74
CA ALA A 89 0.46 -15.77 5.79
C ALA A 89 -0.95 -15.20 5.53
N GLY A 90 -1.59 -14.67 6.59
CA GLY A 90 -2.94 -14.09 6.52
C GLY A 90 -3.01 -12.65 6.00
N THR A 91 -1.90 -12.09 5.50
CA THR A 91 -1.92 -10.77 4.87
C THR A 91 -2.60 -10.83 3.52
N TYR A 92 -3.53 -9.92 3.27
CA TYR A 92 -4.22 -9.80 2.00
C TYR A 92 -3.42 -8.97 1.00
N VAL A 93 -3.40 -9.44 -0.25
CA VAL A 93 -2.76 -8.81 -1.39
C VAL A 93 -3.71 -8.85 -2.59
N TRP A 94 -3.68 -7.79 -3.40
CA TRP A 94 -4.45 -7.74 -4.64
C TRP A 94 -3.63 -8.38 -5.76
N THR A 95 -4.19 -9.40 -6.41
CA THR A 95 -3.57 -10.16 -7.49
C THR A 95 -4.41 -10.05 -8.75
N ASP A 96 -3.97 -10.66 -9.85
CA ASP A 96 -4.81 -10.81 -11.03
C ASP A 96 -6.06 -11.69 -10.82
N HIS A 97 -6.17 -12.37 -9.68
CA HIS A 97 -7.35 -13.11 -9.23
C HIS A 97 -8.07 -12.38 -8.09
N GLY A 98 -8.02 -11.05 -7.98
CA GLY A 98 -8.72 -10.34 -6.91
C GLY A 98 -7.98 -10.34 -5.57
N LEU A 99 -8.70 -10.47 -4.46
CA LEU A 99 -8.14 -10.32 -3.11
C LEU A 99 -7.75 -11.68 -2.51
N GLU A 100 -6.48 -12.03 -2.57
CA GLU A 100 -5.94 -13.28 -2.01
C GLU A 100 -5.17 -13.00 -0.72
N THR A 101 -5.12 -13.97 0.19
CA THR A 101 -4.09 -13.97 1.24
C THR A 101 -2.75 -14.40 0.65
N VAL A 102 -1.65 -14.07 1.33
CA VAL A 102 -0.32 -14.57 0.98
C VAL A 102 -0.30 -16.10 0.99
N GLU A 103 -1.00 -16.75 1.93
CA GLU A 103 -1.15 -18.20 1.94
C GLU A 103 -1.84 -18.76 0.69
N GLU A 104 -2.96 -18.14 0.28
CA GLU A 104 -3.72 -18.54 -0.91
C GLU A 104 -2.91 -18.36 -2.19
N LEU A 105 -2.25 -17.20 -2.35
CA LEU A 105 -1.36 -16.91 -3.47
C LEU A 105 -0.24 -17.96 -3.59
N PHE A 106 0.40 -18.29 -2.46
CA PHE A 106 1.47 -19.28 -2.42
C PHE A 106 0.95 -20.67 -2.79
N ALA A 107 -0.21 -21.07 -2.26
CA ALA A 107 -0.85 -22.33 -2.60
C ALA A 107 -1.21 -22.41 -4.10
N ARG A 108 -1.70 -21.32 -4.70
CA ARG A 108 -1.98 -21.20 -6.14
C ARG A 108 -0.71 -21.41 -6.98
N CYS A 109 0.44 -20.97 -6.49
CA CYS A 109 1.74 -21.19 -7.12
C CYS A 109 2.33 -22.59 -6.85
N GLY A 110 1.54 -23.53 -6.34
CA GLY A 110 1.98 -24.90 -6.02
C GLY A 110 2.84 -25.01 -4.75
N GLN A 111 2.89 -23.95 -3.93
CA GLN A 111 3.78 -23.85 -2.78
C GLN A 111 3.00 -23.65 -1.50
N LYS A 112 2.82 -24.69 -0.67
CA LYS A 112 2.20 -24.51 0.64
C LYS A 112 2.98 -23.52 1.50
N ALA A 113 2.26 -22.65 2.21
CA ALA A 113 2.82 -21.79 3.24
C ALA A 113 3.46 -22.69 4.32
N SER A 114 4.79 -22.69 4.37
CA SER A 114 5.57 -23.59 5.24
C SER A 114 6.68 -22.82 5.96
N CYS A 115 7.12 -23.33 7.11
CA CYS A 115 8.22 -22.75 7.88
C CYS A 115 9.59 -23.15 7.28
N THR A 116 9.81 -22.82 6.02
CA THR A 116 11.06 -23.07 5.30
C THR A 116 11.74 -21.75 4.94
N SER A 117 13.02 -21.81 4.58
CA SER A 117 13.76 -20.69 3.99
C SER A 117 14.07 -21.05 2.54
N ARG A 118 13.32 -20.47 1.60
CA ARG A 118 13.49 -20.69 0.16
C ARG A 118 13.00 -19.50 -0.63
N ILE A 119 13.63 -19.25 -1.76
CA ILE A 119 13.16 -18.33 -2.78
C ILE A 119 12.85 -19.18 -4.01
N THR A 120 11.69 -18.97 -4.61
CA THR A 120 11.27 -19.71 -5.79
C THR A 120 10.89 -18.73 -6.88
N ASP A 121 11.57 -18.80 -8.03
CA ASP A 121 11.16 -18.10 -9.25
C ASP A 121 9.81 -18.68 -9.72
N ILE A 122 8.86 -17.78 -9.96
CA ILE A 122 7.52 -18.12 -10.46
C ILE A 122 7.15 -17.35 -11.72
N THR A 123 8.13 -16.75 -12.39
CA THR A 123 7.94 -15.91 -13.58
C THR A 123 7.16 -16.68 -14.64
N GLU A 124 7.47 -17.96 -14.87
CA GLU A 124 6.78 -18.81 -15.85
C GLU A 124 5.30 -19.07 -15.54
N LEU A 125 4.87 -18.91 -14.28
CA LEU A 125 3.46 -19.05 -13.89
C LEU A 125 2.60 -17.84 -14.30
N GLY A 126 3.23 -16.72 -14.68
CA GLY A 126 2.52 -15.54 -15.16
C GLY A 126 1.66 -14.82 -14.11
N VAL A 127 1.87 -15.12 -12.83
CA VAL A 127 1.08 -14.56 -11.72
C VAL A 127 1.42 -13.07 -11.54
N ARG A 128 0.39 -12.24 -11.33
CA ARG A 128 0.55 -10.78 -11.18
C ARG A 128 -0.06 -10.27 -9.88
N ALA A 129 0.49 -9.18 -9.37
CA ALA A 129 0.00 -8.44 -8.20
C ALA A 129 -0.15 -6.95 -8.51
N VAL A 130 -1.06 -6.28 -7.80
CA VAL A 130 -1.27 -4.85 -7.91
C VAL A 130 -0.13 -4.12 -7.18
N ASN A 131 0.61 -3.31 -7.93
CA ASN A 131 1.76 -2.55 -7.43
C ASN A 131 1.38 -1.22 -6.76
N GLU A 132 2.35 -0.41 -6.31
CA GLU A 132 2.08 0.90 -5.67
C GLU A 132 1.39 1.96 -6.56
N ARG A 133 1.28 1.69 -7.87
CA ARG A 133 0.65 2.56 -8.87
C ARG A 133 -0.78 2.11 -9.21
N GLY A 134 -1.21 0.95 -8.72
CA GLY A 134 -2.48 0.35 -9.11
C GLY A 134 -2.40 -0.45 -10.42
N GLU A 135 -1.21 -0.84 -10.84
CA GLU A 135 -1.03 -1.61 -12.08
C GLU A 135 -0.74 -3.07 -11.74
N LEU A 136 -1.26 -3.99 -12.54
CA LEU A 136 -0.87 -5.40 -12.43
C LEU A 136 0.55 -5.59 -12.94
N GLU A 137 1.41 -6.08 -12.07
CA GLU A 137 2.81 -6.34 -12.34
C GLU A 137 3.12 -7.82 -12.04
N GLN A 138 3.95 -8.43 -12.88
CA GLN A 138 4.33 -9.83 -12.73
C GLN A 138 5.15 -10.05 -11.46
N ILE A 139 4.80 -11.09 -10.71
CA ILE A 139 5.57 -11.54 -9.55
C ILE A 139 6.71 -12.42 -10.09
N ALA A 140 7.95 -12.02 -9.79
CA ALA A 140 9.13 -12.77 -10.21
C ALA A 140 9.42 -13.94 -9.27
N ALA A 141 9.29 -13.72 -7.96
CA ALA A 141 9.66 -14.73 -6.97
C ALA A 141 8.78 -14.69 -5.72
N LEU A 142 8.62 -15.87 -5.11
CA LEU A 142 8.01 -16.04 -3.79
C LEU A 142 9.08 -16.49 -2.79
N THR A 143 9.07 -15.87 -1.61
CA THR A 143 10.03 -16.17 -0.55
C THR A 143 9.32 -16.73 0.67
N HIS A 144 9.76 -17.91 1.14
CA HIS A 144 9.50 -18.41 2.49
C HIS A 144 10.70 -18.03 3.36
N ASN A 145 10.46 -17.45 4.54
CA ASN A 145 11.54 -16.96 5.39
C ASN A 145 11.43 -17.42 6.85
N ASN A 146 11.04 -18.68 7.06
CA ASN A 146 10.92 -19.31 8.37
C ASN A 146 10.17 -18.41 9.38
N ARG A 147 10.40 -18.58 10.68
CA ARG A 147 9.82 -17.76 11.73
C ARG A 147 10.70 -16.55 12.02
N LYS A 148 10.09 -15.36 11.99
CA LYS A 148 10.74 -14.09 12.34
C LYS A 148 9.89 -13.33 13.36
N PRO A 149 10.50 -12.47 14.19
CA PRO A 149 9.76 -11.63 15.13
C PRO A 149 9.02 -10.53 14.38
N VAL A 150 7.71 -10.45 14.60
CA VAL A 150 6.81 -9.54 13.89
C VAL A 150 6.15 -8.53 14.83
N LEU A 151 5.84 -7.36 14.27
CA LEU A 151 5.06 -6.31 14.91
C LEU A 151 3.72 -6.23 14.19
N LYS A 152 2.64 -6.03 14.95
CA LYS A 152 1.33 -5.72 14.41
C LYS A 152 1.01 -4.26 14.68
N LEU A 153 0.78 -3.51 13.61
CA LEU A 153 0.40 -2.11 13.65
C LEU A 153 -1.10 -2.03 13.43
N ARG A 154 -1.82 -1.34 14.32
CA ARG A 154 -3.24 -1.01 14.15
C ARG A 154 -3.38 0.46 13.80
N LEU A 155 -4.09 0.71 12.70
CA LEU A 155 -4.33 2.05 12.16
C LEU A 155 -5.63 2.64 12.72
N ARG A 156 -5.78 3.96 12.58
CA ARG A 156 -6.98 4.70 12.96
C ARG A 156 -8.28 4.21 12.30
N SER A 157 -8.19 3.64 11.12
CA SER A 157 -9.34 3.04 10.43
C SER A 157 -9.74 1.67 10.99
N GLY A 158 -9.00 1.12 11.96
CA GLY A 158 -9.16 -0.25 12.44
C GLY A 158 -8.41 -1.31 11.61
N ARG A 159 -7.85 -0.93 10.44
CA ARG A 159 -6.98 -1.83 9.65
C ARG A 159 -5.73 -2.21 10.43
N THR A 160 -5.20 -3.39 10.12
CA THR A 160 -3.96 -3.88 10.74
C THR A 160 -3.00 -4.42 9.70
N ILE A 161 -1.70 -4.34 9.99
CA ILE A 161 -0.64 -5.01 9.25
C ILE A 161 0.32 -5.65 10.23
N THR A 162 0.70 -6.89 9.93
CA THR A 162 1.69 -7.62 10.71
C THR A 162 2.90 -7.88 9.82
N ALA A 163 4.06 -7.39 10.23
CA ALA A 163 5.28 -7.47 9.42
C ALA A 163 6.53 -7.59 10.30
N THR A 164 7.63 -8.02 9.73
CA THR A 164 8.92 -8.05 10.44
C THR A 164 9.41 -6.63 10.75
N HIS A 165 10.26 -6.51 11.77
CA HIS A 165 10.75 -5.21 12.23
C HIS A 165 11.48 -4.40 11.14
N ASN A 166 12.19 -5.07 10.24
CA ASN A 166 12.93 -4.46 9.13
C ASN A 166 12.08 -4.23 7.87
N HIS A 167 10.80 -4.65 7.86
CA HIS A 167 9.92 -4.51 6.71
C HIS A 167 9.59 -3.03 6.44
N PRO A 168 9.89 -2.47 5.25
CA PRO A 168 9.63 -1.06 4.97
C PRO A 168 8.16 -0.82 4.61
N LEU A 169 7.56 0.18 5.23
CA LEU A 169 6.24 0.72 4.90
C LEU A 169 6.37 2.17 4.47
N ARG A 170 5.48 2.64 3.57
CA ARG A 170 5.43 4.07 3.23
C ARG A 170 4.87 4.85 4.42
N VAL A 171 5.55 5.92 4.79
CA VAL A 171 5.10 6.88 5.80
C VAL A 171 5.24 8.30 5.27
N VAL A 172 4.40 9.20 5.77
CA VAL A 172 4.61 10.64 5.59
C VAL A 172 5.51 11.13 6.72
N ASP A 173 6.67 11.69 6.38
CA ASP A 173 7.55 12.27 7.38
C ASP A 173 7.09 13.69 7.79
N LYS A 174 7.82 14.29 8.75
CA LYS A 174 7.50 15.63 9.26
C LYS A 174 7.70 16.75 8.24
N SER A 175 8.40 16.48 7.14
CA SER A 175 8.57 17.42 6.03
C SER A 175 7.44 17.33 5.00
N GLY A 176 6.52 16.37 5.14
CA GLY A 176 5.43 16.14 4.20
C GLY A 176 5.83 15.24 3.03
N LEU A 177 7.02 14.63 3.07
CA LEU A 177 7.51 13.72 2.05
C LEU A 177 7.10 12.27 2.35
N ILE A 178 6.73 11.53 1.31
CA ILE A 178 6.43 10.10 1.40
C ILE A 178 7.74 9.31 1.30
N VAL A 179 8.15 8.71 2.41
CA VAL A 179 9.42 7.98 2.54
C VAL A 179 9.20 6.54 3.01
N TRP A 180 10.19 5.68 2.80
CA TRP A 180 10.20 4.34 3.36
C TRP A 180 10.70 4.37 4.80
N ARG A 181 9.98 3.74 5.71
CA ARG A 181 10.40 3.54 7.10
C ARG A 181 10.19 2.09 7.51
N GLN A 182 11.18 1.52 8.19
CA GLN A 182 11.08 0.16 8.73
C GLN A 182 9.97 0.10 9.79
N ALA A 183 9.17 -0.97 9.79
CA ALA A 183 8.06 -1.17 10.71
C ALA A 183 8.47 -1.02 12.19
N GLY A 184 9.65 -1.51 12.56
CA GLY A 184 10.20 -1.38 13.92
C GLY A 184 10.67 0.02 14.32
N LYS A 185 10.73 0.95 13.37
CA LYS A 185 11.03 2.38 13.60
C LYS A 185 9.78 3.27 13.53
N ILE A 186 8.62 2.69 13.23
CA ILE A 186 7.35 3.41 13.23
C ILE A 186 6.87 3.54 14.67
N ALA A 187 6.42 4.74 15.03
CA ALA A 187 5.87 5.05 16.34
C ALA A 187 4.37 5.35 16.26
N LYS A 188 3.68 5.21 17.39
CA LYS A 188 2.29 5.69 17.52
C LYS A 188 2.22 7.18 17.15
N GLY A 189 1.25 7.54 16.32
CA GLY A 189 1.09 8.91 15.80
C GLY A 189 1.75 9.13 14.44
N ASP A 190 2.66 8.26 13.98
CA ASP A 190 3.15 8.30 12.60
C ASP A 190 2.02 8.00 11.61
N THR A 191 2.10 8.59 10.42
CA THR A 191 1.11 8.37 9.35
C THR A 191 1.67 7.43 8.29
N VAL A 192 1.04 6.26 8.12
CA VAL A 192 1.32 5.33 7.01
C VAL A 192 0.50 5.70 5.79
N VAL A 193 1.00 5.29 4.62
CA VAL A 193 0.34 5.52 3.33
C VAL A 193 -0.25 4.22 2.81
N SER A 194 -1.53 4.28 2.45
CA SER A 194 -2.33 3.18 1.93
C SER A 194 -2.79 3.47 0.49
N GLY A 195 -3.02 2.44 -0.30
CA GLY A 195 -3.65 2.53 -1.64
C GLY A 195 -5.15 2.26 -1.56
N ALA A 196 -5.94 3.00 -2.35
CA ALA A 196 -7.40 2.81 -2.49
C ALA A 196 -7.79 2.19 -3.85
N PHE A 197 -6.81 1.69 -4.58
CA PHE A 197 -6.98 0.88 -5.79
C PHE A 197 -6.79 -0.59 -5.42
N GLY A 198 -7.34 -1.50 -6.21
CA GLY A 198 -7.21 -2.93 -6.00
C GLY A 198 -8.22 -3.73 -6.79
N ALA A 199 -9.52 -3.59 -6.53
CA ALA A 199 -10.54 -4.50 -7.05
C ALA A 199 -10.72 -4.36 -8.57
N VAL A 200 -10.73 -3.13 -9.07
CA VAL A 200 -10.90 -2.83 -10.49
C VAL A 200 -9.63 -3.20 -11.26
N GLU A 201 -8.49 -2.95 -10.67
CA GLU A 201 -7.16 -3.23 -11.19
C GLU A 201 -6.88 -4.75 -11.24
N ALA A 202 -7.45 -5.50 -10.28
CA ALA A 202 -7.37 -6.95 -10.11
C ALA A 202 -8.46 -7.75 -10.87
N ALA A 203 -9.07 -7.20 -11.91
CA ALA A 203 -10.32 -7.70 -12.50
C ALA A 203 -10.28 -9.06 -13.24
N GLY A 204 -9.24 -9.87 -13.10
CA GLY A 204 -9.06 -11.14 -13.84
C GLY A 204 -9.73 -12.37 -13.23
N GLY A 205 -10.55 -12.22 -12.19
CA GLY A 205 -11.21 -13.33 -11.50
C GLY A 205 -12.08 -14.22 -12.42
N ASP A 206 -12.01 -15.53 -12.20
CA ASP A 206 -12.73 -16.55 -12.96
C ASP A 206 -13.80 -17.28 -12.14
N GLY A 207 -14.89 -17.68 -12.80
CA GLY A 207 -15.77 -18.77 -12.33
C GLY A 207 -16.97 -18.42 -11.45
N LEU A 208 -17.19 -17.15 -11.07
CA LEU A 208 -18.37 -16.73 -10.30
C LEU A 208 -19.23 -15.75 -11.12
N SER A 209 -20.51 -16.05 -11.28
CA SER A 209 -21.49 -15.14 -11.90
C SER A 209 -21.94 -14.05 -10.92
N GLU A 210 -22.50 -12.95 -11.44
CA GLU A 210 -23.07 -11.89 -10.60
C GLU A 210 -24.23 -12.42 -9.74
N ASP A 211 -25.08 -13.30 -10.30
CA ASP A 211 -26.21 -13.93 -9.60
C ASP A 211 -25.74 -14.78 -8.42
N GLU A 212 -24.68 -15.59 -8.61
CA GLU A 212 -24.06 -16.34 -7.52
C GLU A 212 -23.48 -15.41 -6.45
N ALA A 213 -22.83 -14.31 -6.85
CA ALA A 213 -22.28 -13.33 -5.90
C ALA A 213 -23.37 -12.64 -5.07
N VAL A 214 -24.51 -12.29 -5.67
CA VAL A 214 -25.68 -11.74 -4.97
C VAL A 214 -26.22 -12.76 -3.97
N TRP A 215 -26.43 -14.00 -4.43
CA TRP A 215 -26.93 -15.08 -3.58
C TRP A 215 -26.00 -15.32 -2.38
N LEU A 216 -24.68 -15.33 -2.59
CA LEU A 216 -23.69 -15.45 -1.53
C LEU A 216 -23.75 -14.28 -0.54
N GLY A 217 -23.99 -13.05 -1.03
CA GLY A 217 -24.16 -11.87 -0.17
C GLY A 217 -25.35 -12.01 0.77
N TYR A 218 -26.49 -12.49 0.28
CA TYR A 218 -27.66 -12.81 1.11
C TYR A 218 -27.38 -13.92 2.12
N MET A 219 -26.68 -14.97 1.71
CA MET A 219 -26.34 -16.07 2.59
C MET A 219 -25.37 -15.65 3.71
N VAL A 220 -24.41 -14.78 3.40
CA VAL A 220 -23.48 -14.25 4.41
C VAL A 220 -24.18 -13.27 5.34
N ALA A 221 -25.09 -12.42 4.86
CA ALA A 221 -25.86 -11.51 5.70
C ALA A 221 -26.82 -12.26 6.63
N GLU A 222 -27.94 -12.72 6.08
CA GLU A 222 -29.08 -13.24 6.84
C GLU A 222 -29.31 -14.74 6.64
N GLY A 223 -28.45 -15.39 5.84
CA GLY A 223 -28.47 -16.83 5.67
C GLY A 223 -28.06 -17.59 6.93
N SER A 224 -28.71 -18.75 7.09
CA SER A 224 -28.42 -19.76 8.09
C SER A 224 -28.34 -21.13 7.42
N LEU A 225 -27.20 -21.79 7.56
CA LEU A 225 -26.98 -23.13 7.03
C LEU A 225 -27.18 -24.13 8.16
N GLY A 226 -27.89 -25.23 7.89
CA GLY A 226 -27.91 -26.41 8.74
C GLY A 226 -26.66 -27.26 8.51
N GLN A 227 -26.42 -28.22 9.42
CA GLN A 227 -25.26 -29.12 9.33
C GLN A 227 -25.29 -30.01 8.08
N THR A 228 -26.47 -30.47 7.67
CA THR A 228 -26.58 -31.55 6.67
C THR A 228 -27.56 -31.31 5.54
N THR A 229 -28.67 -30.59 5.76
CA THR A 229 -29.77 -30.55 4.76
C THR A 229 -30.38 -29.17 4.57
N GLN A 230 -30.35 -28.31 5.58
CA GLN A 230 -31.12 -27.07 5.56
C GLN A 230 -30.28 -25.91 5.03
N ILE A 231 -30.90 -25.11 4.17
CA ILE A 231 -30.49 -23.74 3.84
C ILE A 231 -31.68 -22.86 4.18
N ALA A 232 -31.46 -21.82 4.98
CA ALA A 232 -32.49 -20.89 5.38
C ALA A 232 -32.03 -19.45 5.14
N PHE A 233 -32.95 -18.60 4.74
CA PHE A 233 -32.77 -17.16 4.60
C PHE A 233 -33.99 -16.47 5.20
N THR A 234 -33.77 -15.42 5.99
CA THR A 234 -34.86 -14.71 6.68
C THR A 234 -34.76 -13.22 6.42
N ASN A 235 -35.74 -12.64 5.72
CA ASN A 235 -35.80 -11.20 5.46
C ASN A 235 -37.26 -10.73 5.42
N TRP A 236 -37.54 -9.54 5.93
CA TRP A 236 -38.90 -8.97 5.98
C TRP A 236 -39.29 -8.20 4.70
N ASP A 237 -38.33 -7.96 3.81
CA ASP A 237 -38.56 -7.32 2.53
C ASP A 237 -38.92 -8.37 1.48
N THR A 238 -40.16 -8.30 1.00
CA THR A 238 -40.69 -9.25 0.02
C THR A 238 -40.02 -9.15 -1.34
N GLU A 239 -39.41 -8.00 -1.70
CA GLU A 239 -38.64 -7.84 -2.93
C GLU A 239 -37.34 -8.66 -2.86
N VAL A 240 -36.61 -8.52 -1.75
CA VAL A 240 -35.38 -9.27 -1.46
C VAL A 240 -35.67 -10.77 -1.34
N GLY A 241 -36.76 -11.12 -0.65
CA GLY A 241 -37.18 -12.50 -0.51
C GLY A 241 -37.54 -13.16 -1.85
N ARG A 242 -38.20 -12.45 -2.77
CA ARG A 242 -38.47 -12.94 -4.13
C ARG A 242 -37.21 -13.12 -4.94
N GLU A 243 -36.31 -12.13 -4.93
CA GLU A 243 -35.03 -12.25 -5.62
C GLU A 243 -34.21 -13.44 -5.10
N PHE A 244 -34.19 -13.67 -3.78
CA PHE A 244 -33.54 -14.84 -3.18
C PHE A 244 -34.15 -16.16 -3.68
N VAL A 245 -35.48 -16.25 -3.77
CA VAL A 245 -36.17 -17.42 -4.33
C VAL A 245 -35.74 -17.61 -5.78
N ASP A 246 -35.94 -16.62 -6.64
CA ASP A 246 -35.64 -16.69 -8.07
C ASP A 246 -34.18 -17.11 -8.33
N LEU A 247 -33.22 -16.52 -7.60
CA LEU A 247 -31.81 -16.89 -7.68
C LEU A 247 -31.57 -18.34 -7.24
N THR A 248 -32.15 -18.76 -6.11
CA THR A 248 -31.93 -20.11 -5.59
C THR A 248 -32.52 -21.17 -6.52
N GLU A 249 -33.71 -20.94 -7.08
CA GLU A 249 -34.36 -21.87 -8.01
C GLU A 249 -33.62 -21.91 -9.35
N SER A 250 -33.19 -20.76 -9.87
CA SER A 250 -32.46 -20.65 -11.14
C SER A 250 -31.06 -21.27 -11.07
N LEU A 251 -30.29 -20.97 -10.02
CA LEU A 251 -28.91 -21.44 -9.87
C LEU A 251 -28.80 -22.93 -9.56
N PHE A 252 -29.78 -23.47 -8.81
CA PHE A 252 -29.65 -24.83 -8.25
C PHE A 252 -30.78 -25.78 -8.64
N GLY A 253 -31.82 -25.32 -9.33
CA GLY A 253 -32.94 -26.17 -9.76
C GLY A 253 -33.72 -26.79 -8.59
N VAL A 254 -33.80 -26.08 -7.46
CA VAL A 254 -34.51 -26.54 -6.24
C VAL A 254 -35.77 -25.71 -5.99
N GLU A 255 -36.72 -26.24 -5.25
CA GLU A 255 -37.90 -25.49 -4.78
C GLU A 255 -37.60 -24.81 -3.44
N VAL A 256 -37.91 -23.51 -3.35
CA VAL A 256 -37.77 -22.75 -2.09
C VAL A 256 -39.11 -22.67 -1.37
N ARG A 257 -39.18 -23.18 -0.13
CA ARG A 257 -40.38 -23.08 0.70
C ARG A 257 -40.40 -21.75 1.44
N ASN A 258 -41.42 -20.93 1.18
CA ASN A 258 -41.69 -19.69 1.91
C ASN A 258 -42.61 -19.97 3.11
N TYR A 259 -42.20 -19.48 4.28
CA TYR A 259 -42.97 -19.49 5.52
C TYR A 259 -43.17 -18.05 6.01
N ASN A 260 -44.44 -17.69 6.26
CA ASN A 260 -44.83 -16.39 6.83
C ASN A 260 -44.31 -15.16 6.06
N ASP A 261 -44.10 -15.28 4.75
CA ASP A 261 -43.60 -14.22 3.85
C ASP A 261 -42.29 -13.58 4.28
N LYS A 262 -41.47 -14.32 5.05
CA LYS A 262 -40.21 -13.81 5.57
C LYS A 262 -39.12 -14.87 5.75
N GLU A 263 -39.48 -16.16 5.84
CA GLU A 263 -38.54 -17.26 6.03
C GLU A 263 -38.55 -18.16 4.79
N TYR A 264 -37.41 -18.26 4.12
CA TYR A 264 -37.23 -19.03 2.89
C TYR A 264 -36.31 -20.21 3.19
N LYS A 265 -36.77 -21.43 2.96
CA LYS A 265 -36.04 -22.64 3.35
C LYS A 265 -35.99 -23.65 2.22
N VAL A 266 -34.81 -24.23 2.04
CA VAL A 266 -34.56 -25.39 1.19
C VAL A 266 -34.07 -26.54 2.06
N TYR A 267 -34.60 -27.74 1.83
CA TYR A 267 -34.17 -28.96 2.50
C TYR A 267 -33.59 -29.92 1.47
N SER A 268 -32.28 -29.87 1.25
CA SER A 268 -31.58 -30.75 0.31
C SER A 268 -30.16 -31.02 0.79
N LYS A 269 -29.86 -32.31 1.01
CA LYS A 269 -28.51 -32.76 1.34
C LYS A 269 -27.53 -32.51 0.19
N ALA A 270 -27.99 -32.71 -1.05
CA ALA A 270 -27.19 -32.51 -2.25
C ALA A 270 -26.78 -31.04 -2.39
N LEU A 271 -27.75 -30.12 -2.33
CA LEU A 271 -27.48 -28.69 -2.41
C LEU A 271 -26.61 -28.22 -1.24
N ARG A 272 -26.87 -28.71 -0.02
CA ARG A 272 -26.02 -28.36 1.13
C ARG A 272 -24.57 -28.78 0.91
N GLY A 273 -24.33 -29.97 0.35
CA GLY A 273 -22.99 -30.44 -0.02
C GLY A 273 -22.34 -29.56 -1.07
N GLU A 274 -23.07 -29.27 -2.17
CA GLU A 274 -22.61 -28.40 -3.24
C GLU A 274 -22.22 -27.00 -2.73
N VAL A 275 -23.04 -26.40 -1.86
CA VAL A 275 -22.78 -25.06 -1.31
C VAL A 275 -21.51 -25.02 -0.43
N ALA A 276 -21.24 -26.09 0.32
CA ALA A 276 -20.00 -26.20 1.09
C ALA A 276 -18.79 -26.37 0.16
N GLU A 277 -18.87 -27.29 -0.79
CA GLU A 277 -17.75 -27.64 -1.68
C GLU A 277 -17.43 -26.52 -2.68
N ARG A 278 -18.44 -25.95 -3.33
CA ARG A 278 -18.29 -24.97 -4.39
C ARG A 278 -17.98 -23.57 -3.89
N TYR A 279 -18.63 -23.14 -2.80
CA TYR A 279 -18.52 -21.76 -2.29
C TYR A 279 -17.76 -21.64 -0.97
N GLY A 280 -17.38 -22.76 -0.34
CA GLY A 280 -16.73 -22.74 0.98
C GLY A 280 -17.64 -22.22 2.09
N LEU A 281 -18.96 -22.33 1.92
CA LEU A 281 -19.95 -21.94 2.92
C LEU A 281 -20.25 -23.11 3.85
N ASP A 282 -19.43 -23.27 4.88
CA ASP A 282 -19.57 -24.29 5.92
C ASP A 282 -20.61 -23.91 6.99
N TYR A 283 -20.98 -24.89 7.83
CA TYR A 283 -21.77 -24.62 9.03
C TYR A 283 -20.92 -23.85 10.04
N VAL A 284 -21.16 -22.55 10.15
CA VAL A 284 -20.47 -21.67 11.10
C VAL A 284 -21.48 -20.84 11.87
N ASN A 285 -21.12 -20.47 13.10
CA ASN A 285 -21.85 -19.45 13.85
C ASN A 285 -21.59 -18.06 13.24
N ALA A 286 -22.33 -17.04 13.70
CA ALA A 286 -22.19 -15.67 13.19
C ALA A 286 -20.78 -15.08 13.33
N ALA A 287 -19.97 -15.55 14.29
CA ALA A 287 -18.60 -15.07 14.50
C ALA A 287 -17.58 -15.75 13.55
N GLY A 288 -17.91 -16.92 13.01
CA GLY A 288 -17.09 -17.65 12.03
C GLY A 288 -17.42 -17.33 10.57
N LYS A 289 -18.41 -16.47 10.30
CA LYS A 289 -18.72 -16.01 8.94
C LYS A 289 -17.52 -15.25 8.36
N LYS A 290 -17.25 -15.43 7.07
CA LYS A 290 -16.21 -14.75 6.29
C LYS A 290 -16.72 -14.52 4.87
N VAL A 291 -16.08 -13.62 4.12
CA VAL A 291 -16.34 -13.49 2.69
C VAL A 291 -15.84 -14.76 1.99
N PRO A 292 -16.69 -15.44 1.21
CA PRO A 292 -16.28 -16.61 0.43
C PRO A 292 -15.05 -16.32 -0.43
N HIS A 293 -14.13 -17.27 -0.52
CA HIS A 293 -12.91 -17.12 -1.31
C HIS A 293 -13.25 -16.75 -2.77
N CYS A 294 -14.20 -17.44 -3.39
CA CYS A 294 -14.64 -17.18 -4.75
C CYS A 294 -15.21 -15.77 -4.98
N VAL A 295 -15.74 -15.11 -3.94
CA VAL A 295 -16.19 -13.72 -4.03
C VAL A 295 -15.00 -12.78 -3.97
N ARG A 296 -14.08 -13.00 -3.02
CA ARG A 296 -12.85 -12.21 -2.93
C ARG A 296 -12.04 -12.30 -4.22
N THR A 297 -12.02 -13.47 -4.85
CA THR A 297 -11.28 -13.71 -6.08
C THR A 297 -12.07 -13.54 -7.37
N GLY A 298 -13.36 -13.23 -7.29
CA GLY A 298 -14.24 -13.06 -8.46
C GLY A 298 -14.09 -11.73 -9.19
N GLY A 299 -13.13 -10.86 -8.84
CA GLY A 299 -12.96 -9.54 -9.46
C GLY A 299 -14.06 -8.53 -9.08
N HIS A 300 -13.91 -7.27 -9.54
CA HIS A 300 -14.70 -6.15 -9.04
C HIS A 300 -16.22 -6.29 -9.22
N LYS A 301 -16.71 -6.89 -10.30
CA LYS A 301 -18.16 -7.02 -10.56
C LYS A 301 -18.82 -7.91 -9.52
N MET A 302 -18.24 -9.07 -9.27
CA MET A 302 -18.72 -10.04 -8.29
C MET A 302 -18.59 -9.48 -6.88
N GLN A 303 -17.50 -8.78 -6.57
CA GLN A 303 -17.35 -8.09 -5.29
C GLN A 303 -18.42 -7.00 -5.08
N ARG A 304 -18.73 -6.17 -6.09
CA ARG A 304 -19.81 -5.17 -6.03
C ARG A 304 -21.17 -5.83 -5.81
N ALA A 305 -21.48 -6.88 -6.58
CA ALA A 305 -22.74 -7.62 -6.48
C ALA A 305 -22.93 -8.25 -5.09
N PHE A 306 -21.88 -8.89 -4.56
CA PHE A 306 -21.86 -9.45 -3.21
C PHE A 306 -22.05 -8.36 -2.13
N LEU A 307 -21.29 -7.27 -2.21
CA LEU A 307 -21.39 -6.18 -1.23
C LEU A 307 -22.78 -5.54 -1.27
N SER A 308 -23.37 -5.36 -2.45
CA SER A 308 -24.71 -4.80 -2.58
C SER A 308 -25.75 -5.67 -1.86
N ALA A 309 -25.69 -7.00 -2.03
CA ALA A 309 -26.58 -7.93 -1.33
C ALA A 309 -26.28 -8.02 0.18
N LEU A 310 -25.01 -7.99 0.59
CA LEU A 310 -24.61 -7.97 2.00
C LEU A 310 -25.16 -6.73 2.74
N PHE A 311 -25.01 -5.55 2.14
CA PHE A 311 -25.53 -4.29 2.69
C PHE A 311 -27.06 -4.18 2.59
N GLU A 312 -27.70 -4.87 1.65
CA GLU A 312 -29.16 -4.94 1.58
C GLU A 312 -29.74 -5.59 2.85
N GLY A 313 -29.16 -6.72 3.28
CA GLY A 313 -29.52 -7.44 4.51
C GLY A 313 -29.07 -6.70 5.77
N ASP A 314 -27.75 -6.68 6.02
CA ASP A 314 -27.18 -6.23 7.31
C ASP A 314 -26.78 -4.74 7.34
N GLY A 315 -26.89 -4.06 6.20
CA GLY A 315 -26.49 -2.66 6.07
C GLY A 315 -27.55 -1.68 6.58
N TRP A 316 -27.09 -0.51 7.01
CA TRP A 316 -27.94 0.58 7.46
C TRP A 316 -27.42 1.93 6.97
N ILE A 317 -28.33 2.91 6.88
CA ILE A 317 -28.01 4.32 6.64
C ILE A 317 -28.74 5.17 7.69
N ASP A 318 -28.06 6.17 8.22
CA ASP A 318 -28.65 7.12 9.15
C ASP A 318 -28.91 8.51 8.51
N LYS A 319 -29.52 9.42 9.27
CA LYS A 319 -29.85 10.78 8.83
C LYS A 319 -28.64 11.65 8.55
N SER A 320 -27.45 11.26 9.02
CA SER A 320 -26.19 11.93 8.73
C SER A 320 -25.58 11.47 7.40
N SER A 321 -26.23 10.54 6.69
CA SER A 321 -25.69 9.86 5.51
C SER A 321 -24.50 8.96 5.82
N THR A 322 -24.36 8.52 7.07
CA THR A 322 -23.42 7.49 7.45
C THR A 322 -24.02 6.15 7.05
N ILE A 323 -23.24 5.33 6.33
CA ILE A 323 -23.62 3.97 5.96
C ILE A 323 -22.80 3.01 6.81
N GLY A 324 -23.41 1.95 7.32
CA GLY A 324 -22.68 0.97 8.10
C GLY A 324 -23.14 -0.46 7.89
N PHE A 325 -22.27 -1.38 8.26
CA PHE A 325 -22.47 -2.82 8.28
C PHE A 325 -21.94 -3.35 9.61
N ALA A 326 -22.72 -4.17 10.32
CA ALA A 326 -22.33 -4.71 11.62
C ALA A 326 -22.33 -6.24 11.60
N SER A 327 -21.28 -6.85 12.14
CA SER A 327 -21.13 -8.31 12.22
C SER A 327 -20.53 -8.75 13.54
N ALA A 328 -20.83 -9.99 13.93
CA ALA A 328 -20.13 -10.66 15.03
C ALA A 328 -18.75 -11.20 14.60
N SER A 329 -18.47 -11.26 13.29
CA SER A 329 -17.18 -11.70 12.75
C SER A 329 -16.25 -10.53 12.47
N GLN A 330 -15.11 -10.51 13.15
CA GLN A 330 -14.03 -9.56 12.89
C GLN A 330 -13.42 -9.75 11.49
N GLN A 331 -13.28 -11.01 11.06
CA GLN A 331 -12.71 -11.37 9.78
C GLN A 331 -13.59 -10.83 8.64
N LEU A 332 -14.90 -11.08 8.70
CA LEU A 332 -15.86 -10.56 7.72
C LEU A 332 -15.82 -9.03 7.66
N ALA A 333 -15.80 -8.34 8.80
CA ALA A 333 -15.68 -6.89 8.84
C ALA A 333 -14.39 -6.39 8.17
N SER A 334 -13.26 -7.06 8.42
CA SER A 334 -11.95 -6.71 7.85
C SER A 334 -11.89 -6.94 6.35
N GLU A 335 -12.41 -8.08 5.86
CA GLU A 335 -12.49 -8.40 4.45
C GLU A 335 -13.41 -7.42 3.70
N VAL A 336 -14.58 -7.11 4.25
CA VAL A 336 -15.51 -6.11 3.69
C VAL A 336 -14.84 -4.73 3.62
N GLN A 337 -14.12 -4.32 4.68
CA GLN A 337 -13.38 -3.05 4.66
C GLN A 337 -12.33 -3.01 3.53
N LEU A 338 -11.59 -4.10 3.31
CA LEU A 338 -10.58 -4.18 2.25
C LEU A 338 -11.20 -4.17 0.85
N MET A 339 -12.32 -4.89 0.65
CA MET A 339 -13.05 -4.88 -0.61
C MET A 339 -13.62 -3.49 -0.92
N LEU A 340 -14.21 -2.82 0.08
CA LEU A 340 -14.67 -1.44 -0.05
C LEU A 340 -13.52 -0.50 -0.43
N LEU A 341 -12.36 -0.65 0.23
CA LEU A 341 -11.17 0.15 -0.09
C LEU A 341 -10.70 -0.10 -1.53
N GLY A 342 -10.67 -1.35 -1.98
CA GLY A 342 -10.29 -1.71 -3.36
C GLY A 342 -11.25 -1.21 -4.43
N LEU A 343 -12.50 -0.90 -4.07
CA LEU A 343 -13.50 -0.24 -4.91
C LEU A 343 -13.49 1.30 -4.75
N GLY A 344 -12.48 1.87 -4.10
CA GLY A 344 -12.37 3.32 -3.92
C GLY A 344 -13.31 3.91 -2.85
N VAL A 345 -13.85 3.08 -1.95
CA VAL A 345 -14.74 3.48 -0.85
C VAL A 345 -14.04 3.29 0.52
N PRO A 346 -13.26 4.28 1.00
CA PRO A 346 -12.64 4.21 2.32
C PRO A 346 -13.68 4.08 3.44
N SER A 347 -13.43 3.18 4.39
CA SER A 347 -14.28 2.90 5.54
C SER A 347 -13.46 2.63 6.81
N THR A 348 -14.11 2.68 7.97
CA THR A 348 -13.49 2.45 9.28
C THR A 348 -14.16 1.31 10.02
N ILE A 349 -13.40 0.52 10.76
CA ILE A 349 -13.89 -0.52 11.67
C ILE A 349 -13.81 -0.03 13.11
N SER A 350 -14.87 -0.26 13.86
CA SER A 350 -14.91 -0.13 15.31
C SER A 350 -15.53 -1.37 15.93
N SER A 351 -15.15 -1.69 17.17
CA SER A 351 -15.77 -2.76 17.94
C SER A 351 -16.54 -2.20 19.13
N LYS A 352 -17.63 -2.88 19.51
CA LYS A 352 -18.36 -2.63 20.74
C LYS A 352 -18.72 -3.96 21.41
N PHE A 353 -18.33 -4.11 22.67
CA PHE A 353 -18.70 -5.27 23.46
C PHE A 353 -20.21 -5.30 23.72
N ASN A 354 -20.83 -6.43 23.44
CA ASN A 354 -22.24 -6.68 23.71
C ASN A 354 -22.39 -7.58 24.95
N PRO A 355 -22.85 -7.04 26.10
CA PRO A 355 -22.95 -7.80 27.34
C PRO A 355 -24.00 -8.92 27.29
N LYS A 356 -25.02 -8.82 26.42
CA LYS A 356 -26.07 -9.86 26.30
C LYS A 356 -25.54 -11.15 25.67
N TYR A 357 -24.63 -11.01 24.70
CA TYR A 357 -24.07 -12.14 23.96
C TYR A 357 -22.61 -12.41 24.33
N GLU A 358 -22.09 -11.69 25.32
CA GLU A 358 -20.71 -11.78 25.84
C GLU A 358 -19.66 -11.79 24.73
N ARG A 359 -19.84 -10.93 23.72
CA ARG A 359 -18.96 -10.86 22.55
C ARG A 359 -18.89 -9.46 21.96
N ASP A 360 -17.81 -9.18 21.26
CA ASP A 360 -17.66 -7.96 20.46
C ASP A 360 -18.46 -8.03 19.16
N TYR A 361 -19.05 -6.90 18.81
CA TYR A 361 -19.62 -6.66 17.49
C TYR A 361 -18.77 -5.63 16.76
N TRP A 362 -18.42 -5.95 15.52
CA TRP A 362 -17.58 -5.16 14.64
C TRP A 362 -18.46 -4.41 13.65
N THR A 363 -18.28 -3.10 13.56
CA THR A 363 -19.04 -2.23 12.66
C THR A 363 -18.11 -1.57 11.67
N VAL A 364 -18.30 -1.89 10.38
CA VAL A 364 -17.70 -1.18 9.26
C VAL A 364 -18.56 0.06 8.99
N THR A 365 -17.94 1.23 8.96
CA THR A 365 -18.61 2.52 8.80
C THR A 365 -18.02 3.28 7.62
N ILE A 366 -18.87 3.67 6.69
CA ILE A 366 -18.56 4.53 5.56
C ILE A 366 -18.96 5.95 5.94
N ASN A 367 -17.99 6.86 5.91
CA ASN A 367 -18.20 8.23 6.32
C ASN A 367 -19.09 9.00 5.33
N PRO A 368 -19.91 9.96 5.77
CA PRO A 368 -20.73 10.79 4.87
C PRO A 368 -19.95 11.47 3.73
N SER A 369 -18.65 11.77 3.93
CA SER A 369 -17.75 12.29 2.90
C SER A 369 -17.50 11.33 1.73
N THR A 370 -17.54 10.02 1.96
CA THR A 370 -17.30 8.96 0.95
C THR A 370 -18.56 8.17 0.60
N ALA A 371 -19.68 8.39 1.28
CA ALA A 371 -20.94 7.67 1.06
C ALA A 371 -21.46 7.76 -0.38
N HIS A 372 -21.21 8.86 -1.11
CA HIS A 372 -21.58 8.97 -2.53
C HIS A 372 -20.92 7.88 -3.39
N ARG A 373 -19.64 7.55 -3.13
CA ARG A 373 -18.91 6.52 -3.86
C ARG A 373 -19.51 5.13 -3.63
N PHE A 374 -20.04 4.86 -2.43
CA PHE A 374 -20.77 3.63 -2.17
C PHE A 374 -22.01 3.50 -3.08
N PHE A 375 -22.76 4.58 -3.28
CA PHE A 375 -23.93 4.54 -4.17
C PHE A 375 -23.57 4.43 -5.66
N GLU A 376 -22.46 5.07 -6.06
CA GLU A 376 -21.95 5.01 -7.43
C GLU A 376 -21.41 3.61 -7.78
N GLU A 377 -20.76 2.94 -6.81
CA GLU A 377 -20.07 1.66 -7.04
C GLU A 377 -20.88 0.41 -6.67
N ILE A 378 -21.71 0.48 -5.62
CA ILE A 378 -22.31 -0.70 -4.99
C ILE A 378 -23.84 -0.55 -4.90
N GLY A 379 -24.31 0.53 -4.26
CA GLY A 379 -25.72 0.83 -4.09
C GLY A 379 -26.49 -0.24 -3.30
N PHE A 380 -27.82 -0.08 -3.28
CA PHE A 380 -28.77 -1.02 -2.66
C PHE A 380 -29.63 -1.68 -3.73
N ARG A 381 -30.08 -2.90 -3.44
CA ARG A 381 -30.78 -3.75 -4.40
C ARG A 381 -32.25 -3.42 -4.47
N SER A 382 -32.97 -3.38 -3.34
CA SER A 382 -34.42 -3.16 -3.36
C SER A 382 -34.80 -1.71 -3.69
N GLU A 383 -35.90 -1.54 -4.41
CA GLU A 383 -36.46 -0.21 -4.68
C GLU A 383 -36.85 0.50 -3.37
N ARG A 384 -37.29 -0.25 -2.35
CA ARG A 384 -37.58 0.28 -1.02
C ARG A 384 -36.34 0.89 -0.37
N ARG A 385 -35.21 0.16 -0.32
CA ARG A 385 -33.96 0.67 0.25
C ARG A 385 -33.41 1.84 -0.58
N ARG A 386 -33.47 1.76 -1.91
CA ARG A 386 -33.07 2.89 -2.77
C ARG A 386 -33.85 4.16 -2.45
N LYS A 387 -35.18 4.08 -2.30
CA LYS A 387 -36.02 5.24 -1.89
C LYS A 387 -35.68 5.74 -0.49
N GLN A 388 -35.51 4.83 0.48
CA GLN A 388 -35.10 5.18 1.85
C GLN A 388 -33.75 5.92 1.84
N CYS A 389 -32.79 5.42 1.07
CA CYS A 389 -31.47 6.00 0.95
C CYS A 389 -31.51 7.34 0.22
N ALA A 390 -32.26 7.46 -0.88
CA ALA A 390 -32.43 8.73 -1.59
C ALA A 390 -33.02 9.83 -0.69
N ALA A 391 -33.93 9.47 0.22
CA ALA A 391 -34.49 10.41 1.20
C ALA A 391 -33.51 10.76 2.34
N ALA A 392 -32.69 9.80 2.79
CA ALA A 392 -31.75 9.98 3.89
C ALA A 392 -30.40 10.59 3.45
N PHE A 393 -30.01 10.38 2.20
CA PHE A 393 -28.70 10.72 1.68
C PHE A 393 -28.60 12.19 1.29
N LYS A 394 -27.55 12.83 1.78
CA LYS A 394 -27.13 14.19 1.42
C LYS A 394 -25.64 14.16 1.14
N ARG A 395 -25.25 14.56 -0.08
CA ARG A 395 -23.85 14.61 -0.46
C ARG A 395 -23.10 15.60 0.44
N SER A 396 -22.10 15.10 1.16
CA SER A 396 -21.22 15.93 1.98
C SER A 396 -20.46 16.93 1.11
N LYS A 397 -20.26 18.14 1.64
CA LYS A 397 -19.37 19.17 1.06
C LYS A 397 -17.95 19.11 1.61
N VAL A 398 -17.72 18.25 2.61
CA VAL A 398 -16.43 18.09 3.29
C VAL A 398 -15.67 16.93 2.65
N ASP A 399 -14.38 17.16 2.41
CA ASP A 399 -13.49 16.15 1.87
C ASP A 399 -13.29 14.96 2.84
N PRO A 400 -13.01 13.75 2.31
CA PRO A 400 -12.70 12.59 3.13
C PRO A 400 -11.44 12.78 3.97
N ARG A 401 -11.57 12.66 5.30
CA ARG A 401 -10.43 12.84 6.22
C ARG A 401 -9.30 11.83 5.99
N LEU A 402 -9.62 10.59 5.65
CA LEU A 402 -8.62 9.56 5.33
C LEU A 402 -7.78 9.89 4.09
N GLU A 403 -8.21 10.86 3.29
CA GLU A 403 -7.50 11.33 2.09
C GLU A 403 -6.78 12.66 2.32
N ASN A 404 -6.90 13.24 3.51
CA ASN A 404 -6.15 14.45 3.85
C ASN A 404 -4.67 14.12 4.02
N ILE A 405 -3.83 14.97 3.46
CA ILE A 405 -2.38 14.79 3.42
C ILE A 405 -1.76 15.58 4.58
N PRO A 406 -1.05 14.91 5.50
CA PRO A 406 -0.45 15.59 6.65
C PRO A 406 0.86 16.31 6.28
N HIS A 407 1.28 17.24 7.15
CA HIS A 407 2.61 17.86 7.15
C HIS A 407 3.04 18.65 5.89
N LEU A 408 2.10 19.05 5.01
CA LEU A 408 2.43 19.83 3.82
C LEU A 408 2.77 21.30 4.09
N GLY A 409 2.55 21.82 5.30
CA GLY A 409 2.65 23.26 5.60
C GLY A 409 3.97 23.90 5.15
N ASN A 410 5.11 23.27 5.43
CA ASN A 410 6.42 23.82 5.07
C ASN A 410 6.64 23.84 3.55
N LEU A 411 6.24 22.79 2.83
CA LEU A 411 6.34 22.74 1.37
C LEU A 411 5.44 23.79 0.71
N MET A 412 4.28 24.06 1.30
CA MET A 412 3.35 25.09 0.84
C MET A 412 3.92 26.49 1.02
N ILE A 413 4.57 26.76 2.15
CA ILE A 413 5.24 28.04 2.42
C ILE A 413 6.41 28.22 1.46
N ALA A 414 7.24 27.20 1.27
CA ALA A 414 8.34 27.26 0.30
C ALA A 414 7.85 27.58 -1.12
N LEU A 415 6.77 26.92 -1.59
CA LEU A 415 6.18 27.20 -2.90
C LEU A 415 5.59 28.62 -3.00
N ARG A 416 4.99 29.12 -1.91
CA ARG A 416 4.47 30.50 -1.83
C ARG A 416 5.59 31.53 -1.94
N ASP A 417 6.65 31.32 -1.17
CA ASP A 417 7.77 32.27 -1.07
C ASP A 417 8.54 32.33 -2.40
N ASP A 418 8.58 31.23 -3.15
CA ASP A 418 9.16 31.16 -4.49
C ASP A 418 8.39 32.01 -5.53
N LEU A 419 7.05 31.97 -5.51
CA LEU A 419 6.19 32.72 -6.45
C LEU A 419 5.85 34.15 -6.02
N GLY A 420 6.09 34.51 -4.76
CA GLY A 420 5.53 35.72 -4.16
C GLY A 420 4.02 35.59 -3.98
N GLY A 421 3.59 35.08 -2.82
CA GLY A 421 2.18 34.83 -2.51
C GLY A 421 1.24 36.02 -2.81
N ASP A 422 0.02 35.70 -3.25
CA ASP A 422 -1.01 36.67 -3.63
C ASP A 422 -2.31 36.47 -2.84
N ARG A 423 -3.32 37.33 -3.09
CA ARG A 423 -4.65 37.23 -2.44
C ARG A 423 -5.38 35.92 -2.74
N GLU A 424 -5.10 35.28 -3.87
CA GLU A 424 -5.73 34.01 -4.26
C GLU A 424 -5.14 32.86 -3.44
N PHE A 425 -3.81 32.84 -3.30
CA PHE A 425 -3.09 31.96 -2.38
C PHE A 425 -3.59 32.16 -0.95
N ASP A 426 -3.60 33.40 -0.44
CA ASP A 426 -4.04 33.67 0.94
C ASP A 426 -5.50 33.24 1.18
N ARG A 427 -6.39 33.40 0.20
CA ARG A 427 -7.77 32.91 0.29
C ARG A 427 -7.84 31.38 0.31
N ALA A 428 -6.98 30.70 -0.44
CA ALA A 428 -6.86 29.26 -0.41
C ALA A 428 -6.14 28.73 0.86
N PHE A 429 -5.37 29.57 1.58
CA PHE A 429 -4.39 29.11 2.59
C PHE A 429 -4.44 29.74 3.98
N ARG A 430 -5.32 30.71 4.26
CA ARG A 430 -5.30 31.49 5.52
C ARG A 430 -5.10 30.70 6.83
N ASP A 431 -5.56 29.45 6.87
CA ASP A 431 -5.48 28.58 8.05
C ASP A 431 -4.32 27.55 8.05
N ILE A 432 -3.66 27.28 6.91
CA ILE A 432 -2.58 26.27 6.79
C ILE A 432 -1.20 26.86 7.07
N THR A 433 -1.01 28.16 6.80
CA THR A 433 0.24 28.88 7.13
C THR A 433 0.33 29.29 8.60
N ARG A 434 -0.67 28.90 9.40
CA ARG A 434 -0.72 29.09 10.84
C ARG A 434 0.19 28.05 11.50
N THR A 435 1.34 28.49 11.99
CA THR A 435 2.37 27.66 12.65
C THR A 435 1.89 26.97 13.94
N ASP A 436 0.71 27.33 14.45
CA ASP A 436 0.09 26.78 15.65
C ASP A 436 -0.83 25.57 15.37
N ILE A 437 -1.13 25.24 14.11
CA ILE A 437 -2.07 24.17 13.76
C ILE A 437 -1.41 23.20 12.77
N ASN A 438 -1.31 21.93 13.18
CA ASN A 438 -0.90 20.82 12.33
C ASN A 438 -2.03 20.52 11.32
N CYS A 439 -2.21 21.40 10.34
CA CYS A 439 -3.33 21.31 9.38
C CYS A 439 -3.07 20.23 8.34
N GLU A 440 -3.84 19.15 8.40
CA GLU A 440 -3.96 18.21 7.29
C GLU A 440 -4.59 18.93 6.07
N CYS A 441 -3.99 18.80 4.89
CA CYS A 441 -4.47 19.43 3.67
C CYS A 441 -5.37 18.46 2.90
N SER A 442 -6.61 18.86 2.60
CA SER A 442 -7.49 18.03 1.78
C SER A 442 -7.04 18.02 0.31
N ARG A 443 -7.35 16.94 -0.41
CA ARG A 443 -7.05 16.83 -1.85
C ARG A 443 -7.66 17.95 -2.68
N SER A 444 -8.93 18.29 -2.45
CA SER A 444 -9.59 19.35 -3.21
C SER A 444 -8.92 20.70 -3.00
N ARG A 445 -8.38 20.93 -1.79
CA ARG A 445 -7.61 22.12 -1.47
C ARG A 445 -6.26 22.08 -2.16
N LEU A 446 -5.52 20.97 -2.07
CA LEU A 446 -4.23 20.78 -2.76
C LEU A 446 -4.35 20.99 -4.29
N ALA A 447 -5.43 20.52 -4.90
CA ALA A 447 -5.69 20.72 -6.33
C ALA A 447 -5.77 22.21 -6.71
N LYS A 448 -6.39 23.06 -5.86
CA LYS A 448 -6.43 24.52 -6.10
C LYS A 448 -5.03 25.14 -6.08
N VAL A 449 -4.15 24.63 -5.21
CA VAL A 449 -2.74 25.06 -5.11
C VAL A 449 -1.99 24.72 -6.38
N VAL A 450 -2.16 23.48 -6.85
CA VAL A 450 -1.54 22.98 -8.07
C VAL A 450 -1.99 23.82 -9.26
N THR A 451 -3.27 24.16 -9.35
CA THR A 451 -3.79 25.05 -10.40
C THR A 451 -3.18 26.46 -10.30
N TRP A 452 -3.18 27.06 -9.10
CA TRP A 452 -2.65 28.40 -8.84
C TRP A 452 -1.15 28.54 -9.14
N ALA A 453 -0.34 27.54 -8.75
CA ALA A 453 1.09 27.52 -9.02
C ALA A 453 1.39 27.12 -10.48
N GLY A 454 0.62 26.19 -11.04
CA GLY A 454 0.75 25.75 -12.43
C GLY A 454 0.53 26.87 -13.44
N ALA A 455 -0.33 27.84 -13.14
CA ALA A 455 -0.53 29.02 -13.99
C ALA A 455 0.74 29.90 -14.13
N ARG A 456 1.69 29.80 -13.19
CA ARG A 456 2.96 30.55 -13.17
C ARG A 456 4.17 29.63 -13.12
N GLU A 457 4.05 28.42 -13.66
CA GLU A 457 5.11 27.42 -13.57
C GLU A 457 6.45 27.89 -14.17
N LYS A 458 6.40 28.79 -15.16
CA LYS A 458 7.60 29.39 -15.77
C LYS A 458 8.34 30.38 -14.87
N GLU A 459 7.68 30.88 -13.83
CA GLU A 459 8.26 31.83 -12.87
C GLU A 459 8.87 31.10 -11.65
N LEU A 460 8.59 29.79 -11.50
CA LEU A 460 9.12 28.97 -10.42
C LEU A 460 10.61 28.69 -10.61
N SER A 461 11.34 28.69 -9.49
CA SER A 461 12.67 28.10 -9.42
C SER A 461 12.61 26.59 -9.64
N GLU A 462 13.77 25.94 -9.86
CA GLU A 462 13.84 24.47 -9.95
C GLU A 462 13.25 23.78 -8.71
N THR A 463 13.46 24.36 -7.53
CA THR A 463 12.90 23.84 -6.27
C THR A 463 11.37 24.00 -6.25
N GLY A 464 10.86 25.16 -6.67
CA GLY A 464 9.42 25.40 -6.79
C GLY A 464 8.74 24.44 -7.79
N GLN A 465 9.38 24.19 -8.93
CA GLN A 465 8.91 23.22 -9.92
C GLN A 465 8.89 21.79 -9.35
N ALA A 466 9.92 21.39 -8.60
CA ALA A 466 9.96 20.08 -7.94
C ALA A 466 8.82 19.91 -6.91
N ILE A 467 8.56 20.94 -6.10
CA ILE A 467 7.44 20.94 -5.13
C ILE A 467 6.09 20.83 -5.86
N LEU A 468 5.89 21.62 -6.91
CA LEU A 468 4.68 21.58 -7.72
C LEU A 468 4.47 20.19 -8.37
N GLY A 469 5.53 19.60 -8.90
CA GLY A 469 5.52 18.24 -9.45
C GLY A 469 5.16 17.20 -8.40
N TYR A 470 5.66 17.33 -7.17
CA TYR A 470 5.27 16.46 -6.05
C TYR A 470 3.80 16.64 -5.68
N PHE A 471 3.29 17.87 -5.61
CA PHE A 471 1.88 18.14 -5.32
C PHE A 471 0.94 17.57 -6.38
N ARG A 472 1.29 17.66 -7.67
CA ARG A 472 0.53 17.00 -8.76
C ARG A 472 0.39 15.50 -8.50
N LYS A 473 1.49 14.81 -8.21
CA LYS A 473 1.49 13.38 -7.88
C LYS A 473 0.59 13.06 -6.68
N LEU A 474 0.57 13.90 -5.65
CA LEU A 474 -0.27 13.70 -4.47
C LEU A 474 -1.78 13.91 -4.74
N VAL A 475 -2.14 14.81 -5.65
CA VAL A 475 -3.53 15.06 -6.06
C VAL A 475 -4.06 13.88 -6.89
N GLU A 476 -3.25 13.39 -7.82
CA GLU A 476 -3.63 12.31 -8.76
C GLU A 476 -3.66 10.94 -8.08
N ALA A 477 -2.82 10.70 -7.08
CA ALA A 477 -2.70 9.39 -6.45
C ALA A 477 -3.91 9.04 -5.58
N SER A 478 -4.58 7.92 -5.88
CA SER A 478 -5.65 7.30 -5.08
C SER A 478 -5.12 6.62 -3.81
N ARG A 479 -4.69 7.45 -2.86
CA ARG A 479 -4.09 7.04 -1.57
C ARG A 479 -4.97 7.37 -0.36
N THR A 480 -4.72 6.73 0.76
CA THR A 480 -5.22 7.16 2.07
C THR A 480 -4.05 7.31 3.03
N TYR A 481 -4.19 8.19 4.02
CA TYR A 481 -3.18 8.54 4.99
C TYR A 481 -3.71 8.23 6.39
N GLU A 482 -3.04 7.32 7.08
CA GLU A 482 -3.59 6.72 8.30
C GLU A 482 -2.61 6.77 9.45
N THR A 483 -3.06 7.34 10.56
CA THR A 483 -2.28 7.36 11.80
C THR A 483 -2.21 5.98 12.42
N VAL A 484 -1.02 5.59 12.85
CA VAL A 484 -0.79 4.39 13.68
C VAL A 484 -1.28 4.67 15.10
N GLU A 485 -2.27 3.92 15.57
CA GLU A 485 -2.85 4.09 16.91
C GLU A 485 -2.22 3.18 17.96
N GLU A 486 -1.76 2.01 17.54
CA GLU A 486 -1.25 0.97 18.41
C GLU A 486 -0.24 0.10 17.68
N ILE A 487 0.78 -0.33 18.41
CA ILE A 487 1.84 -1.22 17.94
C ILE A 487 2.00 -2.30 19.00
N GLU A 488 1.79 -3.54 18.60
CA GLU A 488 1.94 -4.71 19.47
C GLU A 488 3.04 -5.64 18.96
N ASN A 489 3.76 -6.28 19.88
CA ASN A 489 4.66 -7.36 19.52
C ASN A 489 3.83 -8.62 19.28
N ALA A 490 3.82 -9.10 18.04
CA ALA A 490 3.03 -10.24 17.61
C ALA A 490 3.83 -11.56 17.59
N GLY A 491 4.99 -11.59 18.26
CA GLY A 491 5.78 -12.79 18.51
C GLY A 491 6.51 -13.33 17.28
N LEU A 492 6.88 -14.61 17.33
CA LEU A 492 7.54 -15.33 16.23
C LEU A 492 6.51 -16.00 15.32
N GLN A 493 6.38 -15.53 14.09
CA GLN A 493 5.45 -16.08 13.10
C GLN A 493 6.16 -16.49 11.82
N PRO A 494 5.64 -17.49 11.07
CA PRO A 494 6.13 -17.78 9.72
C PRO A 494 5.95 -16.57 8.84
N THR A 495 6.98 -16.22 8.07
CA THR A 495 6.98 -15.01 7.26
C THR A 495 7.31 -15.27 5.80
N PHE A 496 6.70 -14.46 4.94
CA PHE A 496 6.66 -14.64 3.49
C PHE A 496 6.90 -13.30 2.79
N ASP A 497 7.39 -13.35 1.56
CA ASP A 497 7.56 -12.15 0.73
C ASP A 497 7.25 -12.47 -0.75
N LEU A 498 6.89 -11.45 -1.52
CA LEU A 498 6.54 -11.58 -2.93
C LEU A 498 7.23 -10.48 -3.74
N MET A 499 7.98 -10.85 -4.78
CA MET A 499 8.87 -9.94 -5.46
C MET A 499 8.27 -9.37 -6.75
N LEU A 500 8.09 -8.05 -6.78
CA LEU A 500 7.74 -7.27 -7.98
C LEU A 500 9.01 -6.61 -8.52
N PRO A 501 9.47 -6.94 -9.75
CA PRO A 501 10.78 -6.53 -10.25
C PRO A 501 10.86 -5.07 -10.76
N GLY A 502 9.73 -4.45 -11.12
CA GLY A 502 9.67 -3.10 -11.65
C GLY A 502 9.40 -2.06 -10.57
N SER A 503 8.28 -2.19 -9.85
CA SER A 503 7.87 -1.22 -8.82
C SER A 503 8.45 -1.50 -7.43
N HIS A 504 8.90 -2.74 -7.19
CA HIS A 504 9.40 -3.21 -5.90
C HIS A 504 8.43 -2.94 -4.73
N SER A 505 7.13 -2.83 -5.00
CA SER A 505 6.16 -2.46 -3.98
C SER A 505 4.75 -2.90 -4.35
N PHE A 506 3.96 -3.25 -3.33
CA PHE A 506 2.62 -3.79 -3.48
C PHE A 506 1.74 -3.40 -2.28
N LEU A 507 0.46 -3.73 -2.36
CA LEU A 507 -0.50 -3.49 -1.28
C LEU A 507 -0.62 -4.71 -0.36
N ALA A 508 -0.32 -4.51 0.92
CA ALA A 508 -0.47 -5.49 1.99
C ALA A 508 -1.55 -5.00 2.98
N ASN A 509 -2.73 -5.65 3.02
CA ASN A 509 -3.92 -5.15 3.73
C ASN A 509 -4.27 -3.69 3.35
N GLY A 510 -4.02 -3.32 2.10
CA GLY A 510 -4.20 -1.97 1.57
C GLY A 510 -3.11 -0.96 1.94
N ILE A 511 -2.05 -1.36 2.65
CA ILE A 511 -0.91 -0.50 3.03
C ILE A 511 0.23 -0.72 2.06
N LEU A 512 0.92 0.36 1.66
CA LEU A 512 2.05 0.28 0.75
C LEU A 512 3.27 -0.36 1.43
N SER A 513 3.65 -1.52 0.91
CA SER A 513 4.74 -2.38 1.36
C SER A 513 5.83 -2.44 0.29
N HIS A 514 7.09 -2.55 0.71
CA HIS A 514 8.25 -2.58 -0.20
C HIS A 514 8.97 -3.93 -0.18
N ASN A 515 9.31 -4.40 -1.38
CA ASN A 515 10.27 -5.45 -1.65
C ASN A 515 11.65 -4.82 -1.78
N THR A 516 12.60 -5.10 -0.88
CA THR A 516 13.92 -4.51 -1.08
C THR A 516 14.88 -5.45 -1.77
N SER A 517 15.34 -5.02 -2.93
CA SER A 517 16.61 -5.40 -3.53
C SER A 517 17.36 -4.15 -4.03
N LEU A 518 17.63 -3.19 -3.13
CA LEU A 518 18.27 -1.90 -3.46
C LEU A 518 19.55 -2.08 -4.28
N SER A 519 20.42 -3.02 -3.89
CA SER A 519 21.66 -3.29 -4.61
C SER A 519 21.42 -3.79 -6.02
N LEU A 520 20.46 -4.71 -6.22
CA LEU A 520 20.11 -5.21 -7.57
C LEU A 520 19.41 -4.15 -8.42
N HIS A 521 18.62 -3.27 -7.82
CA HIS A 521 17.98 -2.16 -8.53
C HIS A 521 19.01 -1.14 -9.02
N VAL A 522 19.96 -0.77 -8.17
CA VAL A 522 21.05 0.14 -8.55
C VAL A 522 21.94 -0.47 -9.64
N VAL A 523 22.20 -1.78 -9.56
CA VAL A 523 22.87 -2.55 -10.61
C VAL A 523 22.08 -2.49 -11.93
N ALA A 524 20.77 -2.73 -11.88
CA ALA A 524 19.89 -2.71 -13.05
C ALA A 524 19.81 -1.34 -13.75
N GLU A 525 19.68 -0.24 -13.00
CA GLU A 525 19.66 1.12 -13.57
C GLU A 525 21.00 1.48 -14.22
N ALA A 526 22.11 1.05 -13.63
CA ALA A 526 23.44 1.21 -14.23
C ALA A 526 23.60 0.41 -15.53
N GLN A 527 23.05 -0.81 -15.59
CA GLN A 527 23.07 -1.62 -16.82
C GLN A 527 22.15 -1.05 -17.92
N LYS A 528 20.95 -0.57 -17.58
CA LYS A 528 20.03 0.11 -18.53
C LYS A 528 20.64 1.36 -19.16
N ALA A 529 21.47 2.08 -18.40
CA ALA A 529 22.24 3.21 -18.89
C ALA A 529 23.45 2.80 -19.78
N GLY A 530 23.62 1.50 -20.07
CA GLY A 530 24.72 0.95 -20.86
C GLY A 530 26.01 0.73 -20.08
N GLY A 531 25.97 0.84 -18.75
CA GLY A 531 27.12 0.63 -17.86
C GLY A 531 27.45 -0.84 -17.64
N LEU A 532 28.73 -1.14 -17.43
CA LEU A 532 29.20 -2.47 -17.04
C LEU A 532 29.27 -2.54 -15.51
N VAL A 533 28.56 -3.48 -14.91
CA VAL A 533 28.48 -3.63 -13.44
C VAL A 533 29.09 -4.95 -13.01
N ALA A 534 29.96 -4.92 -11.99
CA ALA A 534 30.51 -6.10 -11.34
C ALA A 534 29.83 -6.26 -9.98
N PHE A 535 29.07 -7.35 -9.81
CA PHE A 535 28.45 -7.71 -8.55
C PHE A 535 29.25 -8.85 -7.91
N ILE A 536 29.74 -8.64 -6.68
CA ILE A 536 30.51 -9.64 -5.94
C ILE A 536 29.60 -10.19 -4.85
N ASP A 537 29.08 -11.39 -5.09
CA ASP A 537 28.30 -12.16 -4.13
C ASP A 537 29.22 -13.10 -3.34
N ALA A 538 29.40 -12.82 -2.06
CA ALA A 538 30.23 -13.64 -1.18
C ALA A 538 29.53 -14.92 -0.68
N GLU A 539 28.20 -15.03 -0.80
CA GLU A 539 27.40 -16.07 -0.12
C GLU A 539 26.50 -16.90 -1.04
N HIS A 540 26.58 -16.73 -2.37
CA HIS A 540 25.82 -17.50 -3.39
C HIS A 540 24.30 -17.28 -3.33
N ALA A 541 23.87 -16.09 -2.89
CA ALA A 541 22.48 -15.66 -2.84
C ALA A 541 21.97 -15.05 -4.16
N LEU A 542 22.85 -14.80 -5.13
CA LEU A 542 22.52 -14.20 -6.41
C LEU A 542 21.98 -15.25 -7.38
N ASP A 543 20.77 -15.02 -7.90
CA ASP A 543 20.25 -15.71 -9.09
C ASP A 543 20.77 -14.99 -10.36
N PRO A 544 21.65 -15.64 -11.17
CA PRO A 544 22.21 -15.02 -12.37
C PRO A 544 21.20 -14.81 -13.50
N ALA A 545 20.14 -15.63 -13.56
CA ALA A 545 19.08 -15.47 -14.54
C ALA A 545 18.21 -14.24 -14.19
N TYR A 546 17.92 -14.07 -12.90
CA TYR A 546 17.19 -12.93 -12.37
C TYR A 546 17.96 -11.61 -12.55
N ALA A 547 19.26 -11.58 -12.21
CA ALA A 547 20.10 -10.40 -12.41
C ALA A 547 20.13 -9.94 -13.88
N LYS A 548 20.13 -10.90 -14.81
CA LYS A 548 20.10 -10.62 -16.26
C LYS A 548 18.75 -10.06 -16.73
N ALA A 549 17.64 -10.42 -16.09
CA ALA A 549 16.30 -9.98 -16.47
C ALA A 549 16.00 -8.53 -16.02
N LEU A 550 16.65 -8.05 -14.96
CA LEU A 550 16.47 -6.69 -14.46
C LEU A 550 17.11 -5.61 -15.36
N GLY A 551 18.07 -6.01 -16.20
CA GLY A 551 18.85 -5.13 -17.07
C GLY A 551 20.33 -5.38 -16.85
#